data_AF-A0A970MKF4-F1
#
_entry.id   AF-A0A970MKF4-F1
#
_cell.length_a   1.000
_cell.length_b   1.000
_cell.length_c   1.000
_cell.angle_alpha   90.00
_cell.angle_beta   90.00
_cell.angle_gamma   90.00
#
_symmetry.space_group_name_H-M   'P 1'
#
loop_
_entity.id
_entity.type
_entity.pdbx_description
1 polymer ?
#
loop_
_entity_poly.entity_id
_entity_poly.type
_entity_poly.pdbx_seq_one_letter_code
_entity_poly.pdbx_strand_id
1 'polypeptide(L)'
;MTDRGINSYTTQVGDFYTWDTLTATILNPQETLTDNENEDSIVMNISFSGHHILYAGDIGFSTESLLINQGVLSNVDVLKVAHHGSAYSTSSEFLNAVAPQNALISVGKNNSYGHPNDDTLSRLIASGADLHRTDIDGDIDFLFSENSQVNPFVETIFIPLVFVNHTSSAPPSPSSMPGENIQCKTIGQVEICASVSNANPPKYSHVTVYGRLLINNVPQSGKSMTTSWHYKTTTSYCNEGVTESNGIANCHRNISGATAGYKVNIDVTIDGYSIQTSFTPTN
;
A
#
# COMPACT_ATOMS: atom_id res chain seq x y z
N MET A 1 14.85 -17.47 16.13
CA MET A 1 15.02 -16.14 15.51
C MET A 1 15.24 -15.05 16.56
N THR A 2 14.48 -15.08 17.65
CA THR A 2 14.64 -14.20 18.83
C THR A 2 16.03 -14.27 19.47
N ASP A 3 16.62 -15.46 19.55
CA ASP A 3 17.99 -15.66 20.10
C ASP A 3 19.10 -15.02 19.25
N ARG A 4 18.78 -14.58 18.02
CA ARG A 4 19.67 -13.81 17.15
C ARG A 4 19.38 -12.31 17.17
N GLY A 5 18.52 -11.84 18.08
CA GLY A 5 18.07 -10.44 18.13
C GLY A 5 17.16 -10.05 16.98
N ILE A 6 16.62 -11.03 16.25
CA ILE A 6 15.70 -10.79 15.13
C ILE A 6 14.28 -10.76 15.70
N ASN A 7 13.65 -9.59 15.60
CA ASN A 7 12.25 -9.42 15.96
C ASN A 7 11.37 -10.03 14.86
N SER A 8 10.44 -10.89 15.25
CA SER A 8 9.39 -11.41 14.36
C SER A 8 8.12 -10.58 14.53
N TYR A 9 7.47 -10.24 13.42
CA TYR A 9 6.19 -9.57 13.41
C TYR A 9 5.16 -10.48 12.75
N THR A 10 3.98 -10.56 13.33
CA THR A 10 2.84 -11.22 12.70
C THR A 10 2.23 -10.25 11.70
N THR A 11 1.85 -10.75 10.54
CA THR A 11 1.14 -9.97 9.52
C THR A 11 -0.14 -10.67 9.11
N GLN A 12 -1.08 -9.91 8.58
CA GLN A 12 -2.37 -10.36 8.06
C GLN A 12 -2.80 -9.52 6.86
N VAL A 13 -3.83 -10.00 6.18
CA VAL A 13 -4.48 -9.31 5.06
C VAL A 13 -4.76 -7.84 5.40
N GLY A 14 -4.43 -6.96 4.46
CA GLY A 14 -4.61 -5.51 4.59
C GLY A 14 -3.43 -4.80 5.26
N ASP A 15 -2.52 -5.51 5.92
CA ASP A 15 -1.26 -4.92 6.35
C ASP A 15 -0.46 -4.43 5.15
N PHE A 16 0.34 -3.39 5.37
CA PHE A 16 1.30 -2.94 4.37
C PHE A 16 2.56 -2.39 5.03
N TYR A 17 3.65 -2.49 4.27
CA TYR A 17 4.96 -1.99 4.63
C TYR A 17 5.47 -1.07 3.54
N THR A 18 6.14 0.01 3.92
CA THR A 18 6.69 0.97 2.96
C THR A 18 8.18 1.14 3.20
N TRP A 19 8.93 1.19 2.09
CA TRP A 19 10.34 1.52 2.07
C TRP A 19 10.57 2.48 0.90
N ASP A 20 10.81 3.75 1.23
CA ASP A 20 10.87 4.85 0.25
C ASP A 20 9.63 4.86 -0.66
N THR A 21 9.80 4.53 -1.94
CA THR A 21 8.74 4.51 -2.96
C THR A 21 8.10 3.13 -3.14
N LEU A 22 8.61 2.11 -2.45
CA LEU A 22 8.11 0.74 -2.52
C LEU A 22 7.04 0.53 -1.45
N THR A 23 5.90 0.00 -1.87
CA THR A 23 4.83 -0.46 -0.97
C THR A 23 4.66 -1.96 -1.12
N ALA A 24 4.72 -2.69 -0.02
CA ALA A 24 4.37 -4.11 0.02
C ALA A 24 3.04 -4.28 0.76
N THR A 25 2.01 -4.72 0.07
CA THR A 25 0.67 -4.97 0.63
C THR A 25 0.47 -6.47 0.83
N ILE A 26 0.00 -6.84 2.01
CA ILE A 26 -0.25 -8.22 2.40
C ILE A 26 -1.69 -8.60 2.03
N LEU A 27 -1.82 -9.63 1.21
CA LEU A 27 -3.10 -10.17 0.74
C LEU A 27 -3.53 -11.42 1.52
N ASN A 28 -2.57 -12.11 2.13
CA ASN A 28 -2.75 -13.30 2.97
C ASN A 28 -1.58 -13.38 3.97
N PRO A 29 -1.71 -13.98 5.17
CA PRO A 29 -2.83 -14.76 5.70
C PRO A 29 -4.09 -13.93 5.97
N GLN A 30 -5.26 -14.59 6.02
CA GLN A 30 -6.48 -13.95 6.53
C GLN A 30 -6.42 -13.78 8.04
N GLU A 31 -7.31 -12.96 8.61
CA GLU A 31 -7.39 -12.73 10.07
C GLU A 31 -7.56 -14.03 10.88
N THR A 32 -8.27 -15.00 10.31
CA THR A 32 -8.39 -16.34 10.87
C THR A 32 -7.54 -17.29 10.04
N LEU A 33 -6.49 -17.83 10.67
CA LEU A 33 -5.65 -18.87 10.07
C LEU A 33 -6.42 -20.17 9.91
N THR A 34 -6.04 -20.92 8.89
CA THR A 34 -6.49 -22.29 8.68
C THR A 34 -5.66 -23.28 9.50
N ASP A 35 -5.98 -24.57 9.40
CA ASP A 35 -5.12 -25.64 9.92
C ASP A 35 -4.04 -26.08 8.90
N ASN A 36 -3.79 -25.27 7.85
CA ASN A 36 -2.85 -25.56 6.77
C ASN A 36 -1.89 -24.39 6.55
N GLU A 37 -0.64 -24.58 6.99
CA GLU A 37 0.44 -23.59 6.90
C GLU A 37 0.69 -23.06 5.47
N ASN A 38 0.47 -23.88 4.44
CA ASN A 38 0.64 -23.46 3.05
C ASN A 38 -0.47 -22.49 2.63
N GLU A 39 -1.73 -22.78 2.98
CA GLU A 39 -2.86 -21.89 2.68
C GLU A 39 -2.78 -20.57 3.47
N ASP A 40 -2.10 -20.60 4.61
CA ASP A 40 -1.79 -19.43 5.44
C ASP A 40 -0.47 -18.72 5.06
N SER A 41 0.15 -19.11 3.93
CA SER A 41 1.35 -18.45 3.42
C SER A 41 1.14 -16.96 3.20
N ILE A 42 2.17 -16.18 3.49
CA ILE A 42 2.15 -14.75 3.19
C ILE A 42 2.07 -14.56 1.68
N VAL A 43 1.00 -13.90 1.23
CA VAL A 43 0.87 -13.40 -0.14
C VAL A 43 1.07 -11.90 -0.11
N MET A 44 1.99 -11.40 -0.91
CA MET A 44 2.43 -10.02 -0.85
C MET A 44 2.53 -9.42 -2.25
N ASN A 45 1.82 -8.31 -2.47
CA ASN A 45 1.95 -7.49 -3.67
C ASN A 45 2.91 -6.34 -3.39
N ILE A 46 4.03 -6.32 -4.11
CA ILE A 46 5.02 -5.24 -4.06
C ILE A 46 4.75 -4.28 -5.22
N SER A 47 4.61 -3.00 -4.92
CA SER A 47 4.35 -1.94 -5.90
C SER A 47 5.39 -0.82 -5.77
N PHE A 48 6.02 -0.43 -6.88
CA PHE A 48 6.97 0.68 -6.92
C PHE A 48 7.05 1.26 -8.33
N SER A 49 7.05 2.59 -8.47
CA SER A 49 7.23 3.27 -9.77
C SER A 49 6.32 2.74 -10.91
N GLY A 50 5.10 2.31 -10.58
CA GLY A 50 4.14 1.74 -11.55
C GLY A 50 4.35 0.26 -11.90
N HIS A 51 5.35 -0.41 -11.29
CA HIS A 51 5.59 -1.84 -11.42
C HIS A 51 4.98 -2.61 -10.25
N HIS A 52 4.58 -3.86 -10.52
CA HIS A 52 3.94 -4.75 -9.57
C HIS A 52 4.58 -6.14 -9.59
N ILE A 53 4.90 -6.66 -8.40
CA ILE A 53 5.44 -8.00 -8.21
C ILE A 53 4.58 -8.74 -7.18
N LEU A 54 4.03 -9.89 -7.54
CA LEU A 54 3.28 -10.73 -6.62
C LEU A 54 4.14 -11.89 -6.11
N TYR A 55 4.33 -11.93 -4.79
CA TYR A 55 4.85 -13.10 -4.09
C TYR A 55 3.70 -13.92 -3.57
N ALA A 56 3.47 -15.09 -4.16
CA ALA A 56 2.33 -15.94 -3.82
C ALA A 56 2.59 -16.91 -2.64
N GLY A 57 3.81 -16.95 -2.09
CA GLY A 57 4.16 -17.93 -1.05
C GLY A 57 3.90 -19.36 -1.53
N ASP A 58 3.39 -20.21 -0.63
CA ASP A 58 3.08 -21.62 -0.94
C ASP A 58 1.56 -21.90 -0.98
N ILE A 59 0.74 -20.86 -1.20
CA ILE A 59 -0.72 -20.99 -1.28
C ILE A 59 -1.15 -22.03 -2.32
N GLY A 60 -2.25 -22.73 -2.04
CA GLY A 60 -2.92 -23.61 -2.98
C GLY A 60 -4.17 -23.00 -3.58
N PHE A 61 -4.88 -23.80 -4.36
CA PHE A 61 -6.09 -23.38 -5.08
C PHE A 61 -7.19 -22.78 -4.19
N SER A 62 -7.30 -23.20 -2.92
CA SER A 62 -8.32 -22.65 -2.01
C SER A 62 -8.06 -21.17 -1.70
N THR A 63 -6.85 -20.83 -1.26
CA THR A 63 -6.49 -19.43 -1.00
C THR A 63 -6.44 -18.62 -2.30
N GLU A 64 -6.00 -19.19 -3.42
CA GLU A 64 -6.11 -18.51 -4.72
C GLU A 64 -7.55 -18.11 -5.06
N SER A 65 -8.48 -19.06 -4.94
CA SER A 65 -9.91 -18.82 -5.18
C SER A 65 -10.48 -17.76 -4.24
N LEU A 66 -10.04 -17.75 -2.98
CA LEU A 66 -10.41 -16.74 -2.01
C LEU A 66 -9.97 -15.34 -2.47
N LEU A 67 -8.70 -15.18 -2.84
CA LEU A 67 -8.14 -13.89 -3.27
C LEU A 67 -8.78 -13.38 -4.57
N ILE A 68 -9.12 -14.29 -5.49
CA ILE A 68 -9.89 -13.95 -6.71
C ILE A 68 -11.27 -13.42 -6.32
N ASN A 69 -11.99 -14.11 -5.44
CA ASN A 69 -13.35 -13.73 -5.03
C ASN A 69 -13.39 -12.41 -4.25
N GLN A 70 -12.31 -12.08 -3.53
CA GLN A 70 -12.16 -10.80 -2.86
C GLN A 70 -11.87 -9.64 -3.83
N GLY A 71 -11.47 -9.94 -5.08
CA GLY A 71 -11.15 -8.94 -6.09
C GLY A 71 -9.89 -8.14 -5.77
N VAL A 72 -8.95 -8.74 -5.03
CA VAL A 72 -7.70 -8.08 -4.57
C VAL A 72 -6.50 -8.34 -5.48
N LEU A 73 -6.66 -9.22 -6.47
CA LEU A 73 -5.63 -9.52 -7.46
C LEU A 73 -5.69 -8.53 -8.62
N SER A 74 -4.52 -8.22 -9.17
CA SER A 74 -4.35 -7.32 -10.31
C SER A 74 -3.22 -7.80 -11.19
N ASN A 75 -3.13 -7.23 -12.40
CA ASN A 75 -2.06 -7.55 -13.33
C ASN A 75 -0.69 -7.22 -12.72
N VAL A 76 0.29 -8.11 -12.91
CA VAL A 76 1.65 -7.92 -12.40
C VAL A 76 2.71 -8.09 -13.47
N ASP A 77 3.84 -7.42 -13.30
CA ASP A 77 5.00 -7.57 -14.17
C ASP A 77 5.73 -8.88 -13.87
N VAL A 78 5.79 -9.26 -12.59
CA VAL A 78 6.44 -10.49 -12.14
C VAL A 78 5.56 -11.23 -11.13
N LEU A 79 5.24 -12.48 -11.43
CA LEU A 79 4.69 -13.44 -10.47
C LEU A 79 5.82 -14.34 -9.96
N LYS A 80 6.13 -14.27 -8.67
CA LYS A 80 6.86 -15.34 -8.01
C LYS A 80 5.88 -16.49 -7.75
N VAL A 81 5.98 -17.51 -8.58
CA VAL A 81 5.05 -18.65 -8.66
C VAL A 81 4.90 -19.33 -7.31
N ALA A 82 3.66 -19.68 -6.99
CA ALA A 82 3.28 -20.28 -5.73
C ALA A 82 3.87 -21.69 -5.58
N HIS A 83 4.28 -22.03 -4.35
CA HIS A 83 4.60 -23.39 -3.93
C HIS A 83 5.57 -24.10 -4.86
N HIS A 84 6.59 -23.38 -5.31
CA HIS A 84 7.64 -23.89 -6.20
C HIS A 84 7.11 -24.49 -7.53
N GLY A 85 5.88 -24.18 -7.93
CA GLY A 85 5.21 -24.80 -9.09
C GLY A 85 4.52 -26.13 -8.77
N SER A 86 3.95 -26.28 -7.58
CA SER A 86 3.14 -27.44 -7.19
C SER A 86 1.93 -27.65 -8.08
N ALA A 87 1.57 -28.92 -8.31
CA ALA A 87 0.39 -29.31 -9.11
C ALA A 87 -0.92 -28.71 -8.58
N TYR A 88 -0.98 -28.43 -7.28
CA TYR A 88 -2.16 -27.96 -6.54
C TYR A 88 -2.15 -26.44 -6.26
N SER A 89 -1.28 -25.71 -6.96
CA SER A 89 -1.14 -24.26 -6.89
C SER A 89 -1.02 -23.67 -8.30
N THR A 90 -1.09 -22.36 -8.38
CA THR A 90 -1.08 -21.56 -9.60
C THR A 90 -2.13 -22.05 -10.60
N SER A 91 -3.40 -21.99 -10.21
CA SER A 91 -4.54 -22.36 -11.07
C SER A 91 -4.66 -21.46 -12.30
N SER A 92 -5.39 -21.93 -13.32
CA SER A 92 -5.63 -21.14 -14.53
C SER A 92 -6.44 -19.88 -14.22
N GLU A 93 -7.39 -19.98 -13.29
CA GLU A 93 -8.21 -18.87 -12.81
C GLU A 93 -7.35 -17.82 -12.10
N PHE A 94 -6.39 -18.25 -11.27
CA PHE A 94 -5.42 -17.37 -10.64
C PHE A 94 -4.52 -16.67 -11.66
N LEU A 95 -3.98 -17.41 -12.63
CA LEU A 95 -3.17 -16.81 -13.70
C LEU A 95 -3.96 -15.84 -14.57
N ASN A 96 -5.25 -16.10 -14.81
CA ASN A 96 -6.11 -15.16 -15.53
C ASN A 96 -6.38 -13.87 -14.74
N ALA A 97 -6.50 -13.97 -13.41
CA ALA A 97 -6.71 -12.82 -12.55
C ALA A 97 -5.42 -11.97 -12.36
N VAL A 98 -4.26 -12.63 -12.30
CA VAL A 98 -2.95 -12.00 -12.07
C VAL A 98 -2.28 -11.58 -13.37
N ALA A 99 -2.63 -12.20 -14.50
CA ALA A 99 -2.11 -11.93 -15.85
C ALA A 99 -0.62 -11.52 -15.89
N PRO A 100 0.30 -12.36 -15.37
CA PRO A 100 1.69 -11.97 -15.20
C PRO A 100 2.44 -11.85 -16.52
N GLN A 101 3.30 -10.84 -16.68
CA GLN A 101 4.21 -10.77 -17.82
C GLN A 101 5.34 -11.80 -17.68
N ASN A 102 5.94 -11.89 -16.49
CA ASN A 102 6.98 -12.86 -16.17
C ASN A 102 6.52 -13.77 -15.02
N ALA A 103 6.85 -15.06 -15.10
CA ALA A 103 6.61 -16.03 -14.04
C ALA A 103 7.91 -16.68 -13.60
N LEU A 104 8.27 -16.50 -12.32
CA LEU A 104 9.48 -17.04 -11.73
C LEU A 104 9.18 -18.24 -10.83
N ILE A 105 9.73 -19.40 -11.17
CA ILE A 105 9.72 -20.58 -10.31
C ILE A 105 11.08 -20.69 -9.59
N SER A 106 11.07 -20.48 -8.28
CA SER A 106 12.23 -20.81 -7.42
C SER A 106 12.16 -22.28 -7.05
N VAL A 107 13.07 -23.09 -7.57
CA VAL A 107 13.15 -24.54 -7.37
C VAL A 107 14.59 -25.02 -7.56
N GLY A 108 14.93 -26.14 -6.92
CA GLY A 108 16.28 -26.72 -7.00
C GLY A 108 16.42 -27.77 -8.11
N LYS A 109 17.62 -27.83 -8.73
CA LYS A 109 17.98 -28.75 -9.85
C LYS A 109 17.79 -30.24 -9.59
N ASN A 110 17.69 -30.65 -8.33
CA ASN A 110 17.44 -32.04 -7.92
C ASN A 110 16.30 -32.11 -6.90
N ASN A 111 15.25 -31.33 -7.11
CA ASN A 111 14.13 -31.27 -6.18
C ASN A 111 13.40 -32.62 -6.08
N SER A 112 13.49 -33.28 -4.92
CA SER A 112 12.84 -34.57 -4.66
C SER A 112 11.33 -34.49 -4.46
N TYR A 113 10.77 -33.29 -4.30
CA TYR A 113 9.33 -33.07 -4.13
C TYR A 113 8.53 -33.19 -5.44
N GLY A 114 9.21 -33.28 -6.60
CA GLY A 114 8.55 -33.38 -7.90
C GLY A 114 8.01 -32.06 -8.42
N HIS A 115 8.56 -30.93 -7.95
CA HIS A 115 8.27 -29.60 -8.49
C HIS A 115 9.42 -29.10 -9.38
N PRO A 116 9.12 -28.26 -10.39
CA PRO A 116 7.78 -27.85 -10.81
C PRO A 116 7.04 -28.98 -11.50
N ASN A 117 5.72 -29.05 -11.31
CA ASN A 117 4.88 -30.07 -11.92
C ASN A 117 4.51 -29.67 -13.38
N ASP A 118 4.46 -30.66 -14.28
CA ASP A 118 4.19 -30.45 -15.71
C ASP A 118 2.84 -29.75 -15.99
N ASP A 119 1.80 -30.01 -15.19
CA ASP A 119 0.51 -29.35 -15.35
C ASP A 119 0.62 -27.86 -15.02
N THR A 120 1.45 -27.50 -14.03
CA THR A 120 1.66 -26.11 -13.63
C THR A 120 2.48 -25.36 -14.67
N LEU A 121 3.54 -26.01 -15.20
CA LEU A 121 4.30 -25.47 -16.32
C LEU A 121 3.39 -25.21 -17.54
N SER A 122 2.50 -26.16 -17.84
CA SER A 122 1.54 -26.03 -18.95
C SER A 122 0.58 -24.86 -18.74
N ARG A 123 0.08 -24.64 -17.52
CA ARG A 123 -0.77 -23.48 -17.20
C ARG A 123 -0.03 -22.15 -17.34
N LEU A 124 1.21 -22.07 -16.87
CA LEU A 124 2.06 -20.88 -16.97
C LEU A 124 2.39 -20.52 -18.42
N ILE A 125 2.71 -21.51 -19.25
CA ILE A 125 2.93 -21.30 -20.69
C ILE A 125 1.62 -20.84 -21.36
N ALA A 126 0.49 -21.45 -21.01
CA ALA A 126 -0.81 -21.10 -21.58
C ALA A 126 -1.29 -19.69 -21.19
N SER A 127 -0.86 -19.15 -20.04
CA SER A 127 -1.17 -17.77 -19.66
C SER A 127 -0.39 -16.72 -20.47
N GLY A 128 0.59 -17.14 -21.27
CA GLY A 128 1.43 -16.26 -22.08
C GLY A 128 2.52 -15.54 -21.28
N ALA A 129 2.82 -16.00 -20.07
CA ALA A 129 3.89 -15.44 -19.25
C ALA A 129 5.26 -15.96 -19.72
N ASP A 130 6.26 -15.10 -19.68
CA ASP A 130 7.66 -15.50 -19.85
C ASP A 130 8.10 -16.28 -18.62
N LEU A 131 8.35 -17.58 -18.80
CA LEU A 131 8.64 -18.52 -17.72
C LEU A 131 10.15 -18.59 -17.44
N HIS A 132 10.52 -18.36 -16.18
CA HIS A 132 11.90 -18.42 -15.68
C HIS A 132 12.02 -19.41 -14.52
N ARG A 133 13.15 -20.12 -14.43
CA ARG A 133 13.33 -21.27 -13.53
C ARG A 133 14.73 -21.29 -12.92
N THR A 134 14.82 -21.18 -11.60
CA THR A 134 16.15 -21.12 -10.93
C THR A 134 16.95 -22.42 -11.03
N ASP A 135 16.29 -23.57 -11.28
CA ASP A 135 16.99 -24.84 -11.47
C ASP A 135 17.67 -24.98 -12.84
N ILE A 136 17.24 -24.16 -13.81
CA ILE A 136 17.76 -24.12 -15.18
C ILE A 136 18.66 -22.90 -15.34
N ASP A 137 18.16 -21.73 -14.97
CA ASP A 137 18.75 -20.43 -15.26
C ASP A 137 19.69 -19.95 -14.14
N GLY A 138 19.61 -20.56 -12.96
CA GLY A 138 20.36 -20.15 -11.77
C GLY A 138 19.70 -18.95 -11.08
N ASP A 139 20.51 -17.97 -10.69
CA ASP A 139 20.00 -16.72 -10.15
C ASP A 139 19.39 -15.87 -11.27
N ILE A 140 18.26 -15.22 -11.00
CA ILE A 140 17.48 -14.47 -11.97
C ILE A 140 17.25 -13.05 -11.44
N ASP A 141 17.66 -12.05 -12.20
CA ASP A 141 17.49 -10.63 -11.87
C ASP A 141 16.49 -9.97 -12.81
N PHE A 142 15.59 -9.18 -12.24
CA PHE A 142 14.67 -8.32 -12.99
C PHE A 142 15.11 -6.86 -12.86
N LEU A 143 15.43 -6.23 -14.00
CA LEU A 143 15.70 -4.80 -14.07
C LEU A 143 14.45 -4.04 -14.49
N PHE A 144 14.02 -3.12 -13.63
CA PHE A 144 12.85 -2.28 -13.84
C PHE A 144 13.30 -0.89 -14.31
N SER A 145 12.78 -0.45 -15.46
CA SER A 145 13.04 0.90 -15.99
C SER A 145 11.85 1.84 -15.75
N GLU A 146 12.08 3.15 -15.80
CA GLU A 146 11.01 4.16 -15.66
C GLU A 146 9.93 4.07 -16.76
N ASN A 147 10.20 3.35 -17.85
CA ASN A 147 9.30 3.21 -18.99
C ASN A 147 8.39 1.97 -18.89
N SER A 148 8.21 1.41 -17.70
CA SER A 148 7.44 0.17 -17.46
C SER A 148 7.95 -1.06 -18.22
N GLN A 149 9.22 -1.07 -18.65
CA GLN A 149 9.85 -2.24 -19.28
C GLN A 149 10.63 -3.02 -18.22
N VAL A 150 10.42 -4.34 -18.20
CA VAL A 150 11.13 -5.31 -17.36
C VAL A 150 12.03 -6.16 -18.25
N ASN A 151 13.34 -6.15 -17.98
CA ASN A 151 14.32 -6.97 -18.71
C ASN A 151 14.99 -7.96 -17.75
N PRO A 152 14.88 -9.28 -17.99
CA PRO A 152 15.63 -10.27 -17.23
C PRO A 152 17.09 -10.32 -17.69
N PHE A 153 18.05 -10.30 -16.75
CA PHE A 153 19.47 -10.50 -17.03
C PHE A 153 20.10 -11.51 -16.05
N VAL A 154 21.22 -12.09 -16.45
CA VAL A 154 22.01 -13.06 -15.66
C VAL A 154 23.29 -12.38 -15.19
N GLU A 155 23.28 -11.72 -14.04
CA GLU A 155 24.51 -11.43 -13.26
C GLU A 155 24.20 -10.99 -11.81
N THR A 156 24.65 -11.82 -10.87
CA THR A 156 24.28 -12.01 -9.45
C THR A 156 24.05 -10.78 -8.56
N ILE A 157 22.86 -10.70 -7.92
CA ILE A 157 22.70 -10.27 -6.51
C ILE A 157 21.67 -11.17 -5.78
N PHE A 158 22.06 -11.59 -4.57
CA PHE A 158 21.25 -12.32 -3.59
C PHE A 158 19.88 -11.63 -3.32
N ILE A 159 18.74 -12.32 -3.46
CA ILE A 159 17.48 -11.95 -2.78
C ILE A 159 17.27 -12.86 -1.56
N PRO A 160 18.01 -12.69 -0.45
CA PRO A 160 17.50 -13.10 0.83
C PRO A 160 16.50 -12.01 1.22
N LEU A 161 15.22 -12.34 1.34
CA LEU A 161 14.32 -11.44 2.07
C LEU A 161 14.81 -11.39 3.54
N VAL A 162 15.68 -10.43 3.84
CA VAL A 162 15.94 -9.96 5.19
C VAL A 162 15.15 -8.66 5.31
N PHE A 163 13.97 -8.74 5.92
CA PHE A 163 13.24 -7.55 6.32
C PHE A 163 14.11 -6.77 7.31
N VAL A 164 14.66 -5.65 6.86
CA VAL A 164 15.21 -4.63 7.76
C VAL A 164 14.08 -3.64 8.01
N ASN A 165 13.66 -3.55 9.27
CA ASN A 165 12.55 -2.73 9.71
C ASN A 165 12.63 -1.28 9.22
N HIS A 166 11.54 -0.82 8.60
CA HIS A 166 10.87 0.37 9.13
C HIS A 166 9.59 -0.11 9.82
N THR A 167 9.42 0.35 11.05
CA THR A 167 8.31 0.01 11.95
C THR A 167 6.95 0.20 11.29
N SER A 168 6.09 -0.83 11.30
CA SER A 168 4.65 -0.67 11.06
C SER A 168 3.87 -1.41 12.15
N SER A 169 3.24 -0.62 13.01
CA SER A 169 2.25 -1.05 14.00
C SER A 169 0.95 -1.47 13.29
N ALA A 170 0.19 -2.38 13.91
CA ALA A 170 -1.16 -2.79 13.50
C ALA A 170 -2.00 -1.64 12.90
N PRO A 171 -2.86 -1.90 11.88
CA PRO A 171 -3.65 -0.87 11.23
C PRO A 171 -4.40 -0.07 12.31
N PRO A 172 -4.04 1.21 12.51
CA PRO A 172 -4.65 1.97 13.57
C PRO A 172 -6.12 2.10 13.22
N SER A 173 -7.00 1.82 14.19
CA SER A 173 -8.31 2.45 14.20
C SER A 173 -8.14 3.91 13.77
N PRO A 174 -8.90 4.43 12.78
CA PRO A 174 -8.60 5.71 12.16
C PRO A 174 -8.34 6.77 13.22
N SER A 175 -7.10 7.24 13.31
CA SER A 175 -6.68 8.12 14.39
C SER A 175 -7.64 9.30 14.47
N SER A 176 -8.15 9.61 15.66
CA SER A 176 -9.10 10.70 15.83
C SER A 176 -8.57 11.98 15.20
N MET A 177 -9.44 12.74 14.52
CA MET A 177 -9.05 14.01 13.93
C MET A 177 -8.43 14.92 15.00
N PRO A 178 -7.20 15.42 14.81
CA PRO A 178 -6.56 16.35 15.74
C PRO A 178 -7.25 17.73 15.67
N GLY A 179 -7.10 18.53 16.71
CA GLY A 179 -7.55 19.93 16.71
C GLY A 179 -9.05 20.13 16.95
N GLU A 180 -9.51 21.33 16.61
CA GLU A 180 -10.82 21.89 16.90
C GLU A 180 -11.58 22.19 15.59
N ASN A 181 -12.88 22.52 15.71
CA ASN A 181 -13.78 22.74 14.57
C ASN A 181 -13.72 21.60 13.52
N ILE A 182 -13.70 20.37 14.02
CA ILE A 182 -13.69 19.15 13.19
C ILE A 182 -14.98 19.12 12.37
N GLN A 183 -14.83 19.00 11.06
CA GLN A 183 -15.92 18.77 10.11
C GLN A 183 -15.60 17.48 9.37
N CYS A 184 -16.60 16.61 9.20
CA CYS A 184 -16.47 15.36 8.45
C CYS A 184 -17.65 15.21 7.49
N LYS A 185 -17.39 14.63 6.32
CA LYS A 185 -18.38 14.35 5.29
C LYS A 185 -18.12 12.99 4.68
N THR A 186 -19.18 12.18 4.60
CA THR A 186 -19.15 10.87 3.95
C THR A 186 -19.87 10.94 2.61
N ILE A 187 -19.24 10.43 1.55
CA ILE A 187 -19.80 10.33 0.20
C ILE A 187 -19.57 8.89 -0.29
N GLY A 188 -20.62 8.07 -0.23
CA GLY A 188 -20.49 6.64 -0.48
C GLY A 188 -19.54 5.99 0.52
N GLN A 189 -18.46 5.39 0.02
CA GLN A 189 -17.42 4.73 0.82
C GLN A 189 -16.30 5.67 1.31
N VAL A 190 -16.34 6.93 0.90
CA VAL A 190 -15.29 7.91 1.19
C VAL A 190 -15.68 8.77 2.37
N GLU A 191 -14.80 8.90 3.36
CA GLU A 191 -14.90 9.91 4.41
C GLU A 191 -13.76 10.92 4.27
N ILE A 192 -14.12 12.20 4.19
CA ILE A 192 -13.16 13.31 4.30
C ILE A 192 -13.46 14.13 5.55
N CYS A 193 -12.43 14.44 6.33
CA CYS A 193 -12.52 15.31 7.49
C CYS A 193 -11.51 16.46 7.41
N ALA A 194 -11.81 17.57 8.07
CA ALA A 194 -10.87 18.68 8.28
C ALA A 194 -11.05 19.35 9.64
N SER A 195 -9.98 19.93 10.17
CA SER A 195 -9.95 20.64 11.46
C SER A 195 -8.82 21.65 11.51
N VAL A 196 -8.80 22.47 12.57
CA VAL A 196 -7.74 23.48 12.83
C VAL A 196 -7.11 23.24 14.20
N SER A 197 -5.83 23.54 14.35
CA SER A 197 -5.12 23.34 15.64
C SER A 197 -5.64 24.21 16.78
N ASN A 198 -6.32 25.32 16.47
CA ASN A 198 -6.93 26.24 17.44
C ASN A 198 -8.07 26.99 16.73
N ALA A 199 -9.30 26.89 17.24
CA ALA A 199 -10.46 27.57 16.67
C ALA A 199 -10.45 29.08 16.92
N ASN A 200 -9.72 29.53 17.94
CA ASN A 200 -9.61 30.94 18.37
C ASN A 200 -8.13 31.36 18.57
N PRO A 201 -7.30 31.32 17.52
CA PRO A 201 -5.88 31.59 17.64
C PRO A 201 -5.61 33.08 17.85
N PRO A 202 -4.63 33.48 18.68
CA PRO A 202 -4.17 34.85 18.75
C PRO A 202 -3.65 35.34 17.39
N LYS A 203 -3.81 36.63 17.10
CA LYS A 203 -3.16 37.21 15.93
C LYS A 203 -1.65 36.97 15.94
N TYR A 204 -1.09 36.87 14.73
CA TYR A 204 0.35 36.61 14.51
C TYR A 204 0.84 35.26 15.05
N SER A 205 -0.06 34.37 15.45
CA SER A 205 0.27 32.99 15.79
C SER A 205 0.34 32.13 14.53
N HIS A 206 0.64 30.85 14.76
CA HIS A 206 0.50 29.83 13.74
C HIS A 206 -0.80 29.04 13.91
N VAL A 207 -1.33 28.57 12.80
CA VAL A 207 -2.45 27.63 12.74
C VAL A 207 -2.04 26.48 11.82
N THR A 208 -2.28 25.26 12.29
CA THR A 208 -2.20 24.06 11.46
C THR A 208 -3.61 23.66 11.07
N VAL A 209 -3.83 23.45 9.78
CA VAL A 209 -5.02 22.75 9.27
C VAL A 209 -4.67 21.30 9.10
N TYR A 210 -5.56 20.42 9.55
CA TYR A 210 -5.47 18.98 9.32
C TYR A 210 -6.58 18.56 8.38
N GLY A 211 -6.29 17.64 7.49
CA GLY A 211 -7.27 16.96 6.66
C GLY A 211 -7.06 15.45 6.71
N ARG A 212 -8.12 14.66 6.67
CA ARG A 212 -8.05 13.19 6.64
C ARG A 212 -8.90 12.63 5.52
N LEU A 213 -8.39 11.62 4.84
CA LEU A 213 -9.14 10.86 3.84
C LEU A 213 -9.14 9.37 4.20
N LEU A 214 -10.34 8.79 4.32
CA LEU A 214 -10.57 7.36 4.45
C LEU A 214 -11.38 6.86 3.25
N ILE A 215 -11.07 5.66 2.78
CA ILE A 215 -11.90 4.91 1.81
C ILE A 215 -12.18 3.55 2.43
N ASN A 216 -13.45 3.16 2.54
CA ASN A 216 -13.86 1.94 3.23
C ASN A 216 -13.31 1.86 4.67
N ASN A 217 -13.29 3.00 5.36
CA ASN A 217 -12.72 3.13 6.71
C ASN A 217 -11.20 2.86 6.81
N VAL A 218 -10.50 2.76 5.67
CA VAL A 218 -9.05 2.59 5.59
C VAL A 218 -8.38 3.94 5.28
N PRO A 219 -7.37 4.37 6.07
CA PRO A 219 -6.66 5.62 5.81
C PRO A 219 -5.92 5.62 4.48
N GLN A 220 -6.01 6.73 3.74
CA GLN A 220 -5.37 6.88 2.44
C GLN A 220 -4.07 7.67 2.59
N SER A 221 -2.92 7.01 2.46
CA SER A 221 -1.58 7.61 2.50
C SER A 221 -1.15 8.14 1.13
N GLY A 222 -0.21 9.11 1.12
CA GLY A 222 0.41 9.64 -0.10
C GLY A 222 -0.47 10.55 -0.95
N LYS A 223 -1.65 10.95 -0.44
CA LYS A 223 -2.60 11.81 -1.17
C LYS A 223 -2.28 13.28 -0.90
N SER A 224 -2.13 14.06 -1.97
CA SER A 224 -1.88 15.49 -1.85
C SER A 224 -3.10 16.20 -1.27
N MET A 225 -2.85 17.07 -0.29
CA MET A 225 -3.80 17.99 0.30
C MET A 225 -3.48 19.42 -0.16
N THR A 226 -4.53 20.11 -0.59
CA THR A 226 -4.48 21.56 -0.84
C THR A 226 -5.46 22.27 0.09
N THR A 227 -5.11 23.48 0.51
CA THR A 227 -5.96 24.31 1.37
C THR A 227 -6.04 25.75 0.85
N SER A 228 -7.23 26.33 0.88
CA SER A 228 -7.47 27.74 0.55
C SER A 228 -8.03 28.47 1.76
N TRP A 229 -7.33 29.50 2.22
CA TRP A 229 -7.60 30.23 3.45
C TRP A 229 -8.18 31.59 3.13
N HIS A 230 -9.46 31.79 3.42
CA HIS A 230 -10.20 33.00 3.05
C HIS A 230 -10.19 34.02 4.18
N TYR A 231 -9.18 34.90 4.16
CA TYR A 231 -9.11 36.06 5.05
C TYR A 231 -10.04 37.18 4.56
N LYS A 232 -10.26 38.18 5.41
CA LYS A 232 -11.17 39.30 5.13
C LYS A 232 -10.88 40.03 3.82
N THR A 233 -9.60 40.10 3.42
CA THR A 233 -9.16 40.89 2.27
C THR A 233 -8.31 40.10 1.28
N THR A 234 -7.92 38.87 1.60
CA THR A 234 -6.99 38.05 0.82
C THR A 234 -7.33 36.57 0.92
N THR A 235 -6.93 35.79 -0.07
CA THR A 235 -6.92 34.32 0.01
C THR A 235 -5.48 33.84 -0.03
N SER A 236 -5.12 32.92 0.85
CA SER A 236 -3.81 32.25 0.83
C SER A 236 -3.98 30.77 0.57
N TYR A 237 -2.95 30.13 0.04
CA TYR A 237 -2.99 28.70 -0.30
C TYR A 237 -1.90 27.94 0.45
N CYS A 238 -2.09 26.65 0.72
CA CYS A 238 -1.04 25.71 1.10
C CYS A 238 -1.25 24.41 0.33
N ASN A 239 -0.24 23.99 -0.42
CA ASN A 239 -0.27 22.83 -1.33
C ASN A 239 0.84 21.81 -1.00
N GLU A 240 1.36 21.87 0.24
CA GLU A 240 2.50 21.09 0.69
C GLU A 240 2.07 19.88 1.54
N GLY A 241 0.78 19.77 1.89
CA GLY A 241 0.27 18.68 2.69
C GLY A 241 0.20 17.39 1.89
N VAL A 242 0.68 16.28 2.47
CA VAL A 242 0.51 14.92 1.94
C VAL A 242 0.00 14.06 3.08
N THR A 243 -0.97 13.19 2.82
CA THR A 243 -1.50 12.32 3.85
C THR A 243 -0.46 11.29 4.28
N GLU A 244 -0.27 11.15 5.58
CA GLU A 244 0.61 10.15 6.19
C GLU A 244 -0.11 8.78 6.26
N SER A 245 0.54 7.77 6.85
CA SER A 245 -0.01 6.41 6.98
C SER A 245 -1.33 6.33 7.77
N ASN A 246 -1.60 7.32 8.62
CA ASN A 246 -2.87 7.48 9.35
C ASN A 246 -3.95 8.20 8.52
N GLY A 247 -3.67 8.50 7.24
CA GLY A 247 -4.54 9.19 6.31
C GLY A 247 -4.69 10.69 6.58
N ILE A 248 -3.91 11.25 7.51
CA ILE A 248 -3.95 12.66 7.89
C ILE A 248 -2.84 13.41 7.16
N ALA A 249 -3.19 14.52 6.52
CA ALA A 249 -2.28 15.54 6.03
C ALA A 249 -2.39 16.79 6.89
N ASN A 250 -1.36 17.62 6.89
CA ASN A 250 -1.40 18.91 7.57
C ASN A 250 -0.80 20.05 6.73
N CYS A 251 -1.27 21.26 6.98
CA CYS A 251 -0.81 22.49 6.35
C CYS A 251 -0.65 23.57 7.42
N HIS A 252 0.55 24.11 7.56
CA HIS A 252 0.88 25.07 8.60
C HIS A 252 1.09 26.48 8.03
N ARG A 253 0.47 27.48 8.67
CA ARG A 253 0.55 28.88 8.23
C ARG A 253 0.65 29.82 9.43
N ASN A 254 1.48 30.84 9.31
CA ASN A 254 1.42 32.02 10.16
C ASN A 254 0.23 32.89 9.72
N ILE A 255 -0.64 33.27 10.66
CA ILE A 255 -1.86 34.02 10.40
C ILE A 255 -1.69 35.54 10.65
N SER A 256 -0.52 36.07 10.32
CA SER A 256 -0.17 37.50 10.52
C SER A 256 -1.10 38.48 9.79
N GLY A 257 -1.70 38.06 8.66
CA GLY A 257 -2.69 38.82 7.90
C GLY A 257 -4.12 38.74 8.44
N ALA A 258 -4.37 37.99 9.52
CA ALA A 258 -5.73 37.74 9.98
C ALA A 258 -6.32 38.92 10.78
N THR A 259 -7.60 39.21 10.53
CA THR A 259 -8.35 40.24 11.26
C THR A 259 -9.02 39.62 12.48
N ALA A 260 -8.75 40.15 13.68
CA ALA A 260 -9.39 39.68 14.89
C ALA A 260 -10.93 39.75 14.79
N GLY A 261 -11.61 38.71 15.25
CA GLY A 261 -13.07 38.57 15.17
C GLY A 261 -13.64 38.22 13.79
N TYR A 262 -12.81 38.14 12.74
CA TYR A 262 -13.25 37.71 11.41
C TYR A 262 -13.08 36.20 11.26
N LYS A 263 -14.17 35.48 10.95
CA LYS A 263 -14.12 34.04 10.70
C LYS A 263 -13.39 33.75 9.38
N VAL A 264 -12.24 33.10 9.47
CA VAL A 264 -11.48 32.61 8.31
C VAL A 264 -11.99 31.22 7.96
N ASN A 265 -12.67 31.09 6.82
CA ASN A 265 -13.07 29.79 6.28
C ASN A 265 -11.91 29.18 5.50
N ILE A 266 -11.78 27.86 5.57
CA ILE A 266 -10.69 27.13 4.93
C ILE A 266 -11.30 26.00 4.13
N ASP A 267 -11.13 26.06 2.81
CA ASP A 267 -11.39 24.92 1.93
C ASP A 267 -10.23 23.94 2.03
N VAL A 268 -10.52 22.67 2.25
CA VAL A 268 -9.55 21.57 2.32
C VAL A 268 -9.94 20.55 1.25
N THR A 269 -9.00 20.24 0.36
CA THR A 269 -9.20 19.26 -0.72
C THR A 269 -8.11 18.20 -0.66
N ILE A 270 -8.51 16.92 -0.64
CA ILE A 270 -7.62 15.76 -0.70
C ILE A 270 -8.13 14.83 -1.79
N ASP A 271 -7.30 14.50 -2.78
CA ASP A 271 -7.62 13.57 -3.87
C ASP A 271 -8.96 13.89 -4.58
N GLY A 272 -9.26 15.19 -4.74
CA GLY A 272 -10.50 15.69 -5.36
C GLY A 272 -11.72 15.79 -4.42
N TYR A 273 -11.67 15.18 -3.23
CA TYR A 273 -12.72 15.33 -2.21
C TYR A 273 -12.50 16.62 -1.42
N SER A 274 -13.58 17.36 -1.14
CA SER A 274 -13.47 18.67 -0.50
C SER A 274 -14.39 18.82 0.71
N ILE A 275 -13.90 19.54 1.72
CA ILE A 275 -14.62 19.91 2.94
C ILE A 275 -14.14 21.28 3.44
N GLN A 276 -14.93 21.95 4.28
CA GLN A 276 -14.53 23.21 4.91
C GLN A 276 -14.33 23.05 6.42
N THR A 277 -13.35 23.78 6.96
CA THR A 277 -13.22 24.08 8.39
C THR A 277 -12.98 25.58 8.59
N SER A 278 -12.79 26.06 9.82
CA SER A 278 -12.59 27.49 10.08
C SER A 278 -11.95 27.78 11.44
N PHE A 279 -11.38 28.98 11.58
CA PHE A 279 -11.02 29.57 12.87
C PHE A 279 -11.40 31.06 12.90
N THR A 280 -11.42 31.67 14.08
CA THR A 280 -11.66 33.10 14.27
C THR A 280 -10.54 33.70 15.11
N PRO A 281 -9.66 34.55 14.54
CA PRO A 281 -8.53 35.10 15.28
C PRO A 281 -8.99 35.96 16.46
N THR A 282 -8.26 35.89 17.58
CA THR A 282 -8.43 36.80 18.72
C THR A 282 -7.37 37.89 18.69
N ASN A 283 -7.58 38.95 19.48
CA ASN A 283 -6.54 39.94 19.73
C ASN A 283 -5.32 39.33 20.42
#